data_AF-A0A4S1FMX5-F1
#
_entry.id   AF-A0A4S1FMX5-F1
#
_cell.length_a   1.000
_cell.length_b   1.000
_cell.length_c   1.000
_cell.angle_alpha   90.00
_cell.angle_beta   90.00
_cell.angle_gamma   90.00
#
_symmetry.space_group_name_H-M   'P 1'
#
loop_
_entity.id
_entity.type
_entity.pdbx_description
1 polymer ?
#
loop_
_entity_poly.entity_id
_entity_poly.type
_entity_poly.pdbx_seq_one_letter_code
_entity_poly.pdbx_strand_id
1 'polypeptide(L)'
;NALGTRREGSGVVIRDDGLVLTIGYLITEAEEVWLTDQNGRVVAAHALAYDQETGFGLVQALSPLNLPAVKFGNARKANVGDAVTLADGVGQQVD
;
A
#
# COMPACT_ATOMS: atom_id res chain seq x y z
N ASN A 1 14.84 17.13 -0.91
CA ASN A 1 14.07 15.91 -0.56
C ASN A 1 15.01 14.83 -0.07
N ALA A 2 15.07 14.61 1.25
CA ALA A 2 16.01 13.68 1.87
C ALA A 2 15.72 12.19 1.56
N LEU A 3 14.48 11.88 1.17
CA LEU A 3 14.00 10.51 0.86
C LEU A 3 14.06 10.15 -0.64
N GLY A 4 14.67 10.99 -1.47
CA GLY A 4 14.65 10.84 -2.93
C GLY A 4 13.36 11.33 -3.57
N THR A 5 13.41 11.42 -4.91
CA THR A 5 12.30 11.89 -5.78
C THR A 5 11.43 10.75 -6.29
N ARG A 6 11.90 9.51 -6.22
CA ARG A 6 11.15 8.30 -6.59
C ARG A 6 11.28 7.29 -5.47
N ARG A 7 10.15 6.72 -5.06
CA ARG A 7 10.04 5.72 -4.00
C ARG A 7 9.10 4.62 -4.46
N GLU A 8 9.42 3.40 -4.06
CA GLU A 8 8.68 2.22 -4.47
C GLU A 8 8.55 1.26 -3.29
N GLY A 9 7.44 0.55 -3.22
CA GLY A 9 7.18 -0.46 -2.21
C GLY A 9 5.78 -1.06 -2.40
N SER A 10 5.37 -1.87 -1.43
CA SER A 10 4.10 -2.59 -1.48
C SER A 10 2.95 -1.89 -0.75
N GLY A 11 1.75 -2.28 -1.15
CA GLY A 11 0.51 -1.90 -0.47
C GLY A 11 -0.46 -3.07 -0.40
N VAL A 12 -1.35 -3.05 0.60
CA VAL A 12 -2.39 -4.06 0.81
C VAL A 12 -3.75 -3.39 0.71
N VAL A 13 -4.63 -3.92 -0.16
CA VAL A 13 -6.02 -3.45 -0.23
C VAL A 13 -6.76 -3.89 1.03
N ILE A 14 -7.24 -2.93 1.82
CA ILE A 14 -7.89 -3.19 3.12
C ILE A 14 -9.38 -2.84 3.12
N ARG A 15 -9.90 -2.22 2.05
CA ARG A 15 -11.33 -1.99 1.82
C ARG A 15 -11.67 -2.13 0.33
N ASP A 16 -12.89 -2.59 0.06
CA ASP A 16 -13.38 -2.84 -1.30
C ASP A 16 -13.57 -1.56 -2.13
N ASP A 17 -13.57 -0.39 -1.49
CA ASP A 17 -13.58 0.92 -2.15
C ASP A 17 -12.18 1.43 -2.54
N GLY A 18 -11.16 0.56 -2.47
CA GLY A 18 -9.82 0.86 -2.96
C GLY A 18 -8.92 1.58 -1.95
N LEU A 19 -9.22 1.49 -0.65
CA LEU A 19 -8.28 1.93 0.38
C LEU A 19 -7.12 0.93 0.50
N VAL A 20 -5.90 1.45 0.41
CA VAL A 20 -4.65 0.68 0.47
C VAL A 20 -3.83 1.10 1.68
N LEU A 21 -3.39 0.12 2.47
CA LEU A 21 -2.42 0.30 3.54
C LEU A 21 -1.00 0.11 3.00
N THR A 22 -0.09 1.01 3.35
CA THR A 22 1.33 0.95 2.99
C THR A 22 2.19 1.54 4.12
N ILE A 23 3.48 1.76 3.88
CA ILE A 23 4.38 2.44 4.81
C ILE A 23 4.45 3.94 4.49
N GLY A 24 4.33 4.76 5.52
CA GLY A 24 4.17 6.21 5.44
C GLY A 24 5.29 6.93 4.68
N TYR A 25 6.56 6.52 4.84
CA TYR A 25 7.68 7.19 4.17
C TYR A 25 7.59 7.15 2.63
N LEU A 26 6.87 6.15 2.07
CA LEU A 26 6.65 6.05 0.62
C LEU A 26 5.78 7.20 0.10
N ILE A 27 4.86 7.70 0.93
CA ILE A 27 3.85 8.69 0.53
C ILE A 27 4.04 10.07 1.16
N THR A 28 4.91 10.19 2.16
CA THR A 28 5.26 11.48 2.78
C THR A 28 5.81 12.44 1.72
N GLU A 29 5.20 13.61 1.54
CA GLU A 29 5.62 14.60 0.53
C GLU A 29 5.56 14.09 -0.93
N ALA A 30 4.85 12.98 -1.19
CA ALA A 30 4.66 12.52 -2.57
C ALA A 30 3.66 13.45 -3.29
N GLU A 31 4.09 14.01 -4.42
CA GLU A 31 3.21 14.78 -5.32
C GLU A 31 2.26 13.86 -6.09
N GLU A 32 2.76 12.68 -6.47
CA GLU A 32 2.03 11.66 -7.20
C GLU A 32 2.17 10.29 -6.54
N VAL A 33 1.09 9.51 -6.57
CA VAL A 33 1.08 8.13 -6.08
C VAL A 33 0.43 7.24 -7.15
N TRP A 34 1.11 6.15 -7.48
CA TRP A 34 0.67 5.18 -8.48
C TRP A 34 0.58 3.80 -7.82
N LEU A 35 -0.53 3.09 -8.04
CA LEU A 35 -0.75 1.72 -7.61
C LEU A 35 -0.65 0.80 -8.83
N THR A 36 0.16 -0.25 -8.75
CA THR A 36 0.25 -1.28 -9.79
C THR A 36 -0.31 -2.59 -9.26
N ASP A 37 -1.29 -3.18 -9.94
CA ASP A 37 -1.84 -4.49 -9.56
C ASP A 37 -1.02 -5.66 -10.15
N GLN A 38 -1.32 -6.89 -9.73
CA GLN A 38 -0.58 -8.08 -10.15
C GLN A 38 -0.65 -8.38 -11.66
N ASN A 39 -1.56 -7.73 -12.39
CA ASN A 39 -1.66 -7.84 -13.85
C ASN A 39 -0.92 -6.70 -14.57
N GLY A 40 -0.21 -5.84 -13.83
CA GLY A 40 0.52 -4.69 -14.36
C GLY A 40 -0.37 -3.48 -14.65
N ARG A 41 -1.65 -3.48 -14.22
CA ARG A 41 -2.51 -2.31 -14.42
C ARG A 41 -2.13 -1.23 -13.42
N VAL A 42 -1.92 -0.01 -13.93
CA VAL A 42 -1.55 1.15 -13.13
C VAL A 42 -2.77 2.04 -12.86
N VAL A 43 -2.93 2.48 -11.62
CA VAL A 43 -4.03 3.33 -11.15
C VAL A 43 -3.47 4.49 -10.33
N ALA A 44 -3.84 5.71 -10.69
CA ALA A 44 -3.50 6.89 -9.90
C ALA A 44 -4.18 6.83 -8.52
N ALA A 45 -3.51 7.36 -7.52
CA ALA A 45 -3.97 7.32 -6.14
C ALA A 45 -3.63 8.60 -5.39
N HIS A 46 -4.29 8.81 -4.25
CA HIS A 46 -4.08 9.95 -3.37
C HIS A 46 -3.61 9.49 -1.99
N ALA A 47 -2.57 10.13 -1.47
CA ALA A 47 -2.13 9.94 -0.09
C ALA A 47 -3.21 10.48 0.86
N LEU A 48 -3.89 9.61 1.60
CA LEU A 48 -5.03 9.97 2.44
C LEU A 48 -4.60 10.36 3.86
N ALA A 49 -3.69 9.59 4.45
CA ALA A 49 -3.19 9.84 5.79
C ALA A 49 -1.86 9.11 5.98
N TYR A 50 -1.03 9.61 6.90
CA TYR A 50 0.06 8.84 7.47
C TYR A 50 0.06 9.04 8.99
N ASP A 51 0.49 8.01 9.71
CA ASP A 51 0.69 8.07 11.16
C ASP A 51 2.19 7.96 11.46
N GLN A 52 2.75 8.99 12.12
CA GLN A 52 4.19 9.00 12.46
C GLN A 52 4.54 7.92 13.48
N GLU A 53 3.66 7.62 14.43
CA GLU A 53 4.00 6.74 15.54
C GLU A 53 4.17 5.29 15.07
N THR A 54 3.23 4.80 14.27
CA THR A 54 3.30 3.45 13.71
C THR A 54 4.10 3.35 12.41
N GLY A 55 4.26 4.47 11.70
CA GLY A 55 4.86 4.50 10.37
C GLY A 55 3.92 4.04 9.25
N PHE A 56 2.62 3.85 9.49
CA PHE A 56 1.67 3.47 8.45
C PHE A 56 1.24 4.63 7.56
N GLY A 57 0.97 4.32 6.30
CA GLY A 57 0.38 5.21 5.31
C GLY A 57 -0.90 4.62 4.73
N LEU A 58 -1.85 5.49 4.41
CA LEU A 58 -3.08 5.15 3.71
C LEU A 58 -3.13 5.87 2.37
N VAL A 59 -3.45 5.11 1.34
CA VAL A 59 -3.57 5.58 -0.05
C VAL A 59 -4.95 5.21 -0.56
N GLN A 60 -5.63 6.17 -1.17
CA GLN A 60 -6.94 5.96 -1.79
C GLN A 60 -6.77 5.88 -3.31
N ALA A 61 -7.15 4.75 -3.91
CA ALA A 61 -7.20 4.63 -5.36
C ALA A 61 -8.24 5.61 -5.95
N LEU A 62 -7.88 6.28 -7.05
CA LEU A 62 -8.76 7.21 -7.77
C LEU A 62 -9.65 6.52 -8.82
N SER A 63 -9.47 5.21 -9.01
CA SER A 63 -10.32 4.37 -9.86
C SER A 63 -10.49 2.99 -9.23
N PRO A 64 -11.58 2.26 -9.52
CA PRO A 64 -11.81 0.94 -8.94
C PRO A 64 -10.64 -0.02 -9.19
N LEU A 65 -10.09 -0.55 -8.09
CA LEU A 65 -9.05 -1.56 -8.17
C LEU A 65 -9.61 -2.92 -8.59
N ASN A 66 -10.90 -3.20 -8.43
CA ASN A 66 -11.48 -4.52 -8.73
C ASN A 66 -10.70 -5.68 -8.07
N LEU A 67 -10.07 -5.40 -6.92
CA LEU A 67 -9.33 -6.34 -6.09
C LEU A 67 -10.08 -6.52 -4.77
N PRO A 68 -10.14 -7.73 -4.22
CA PRO A 68 -10.77 -7.94 -2.92
C PRO A 68 -9.93 -7.32 -1.81
N ALA A 69 -10.59 -6.72 -0.80
CA ALA A 69 -9.91 -6.38 0.44
C ALA A 69 -9.45 -7.64 1.18
N VAL A 70 -8.26 -7.58 1.78
CA VAL A 70 -7.77 -8.65 2.65
C VAL A 70 -8.64 -8.72 3.91
N LYS A 71 -8.92 -9.94 4.38
CA LYS A 71 -9.55 -10.14 5.69
C LYS A 71 -8.49 -10.05 6.78
N PHE A 72 -8.71 -9.18 7.76
CA PHE A 72 -7.85 -9.10 8.92
C PHE A 72 -8.01 -10.34 9.83
N GLY A 73 -6.89 -10.96 10.17
CA GLY A 73 -6.81 -11.96 11.22
C GLY A 73 -6.71 -11.34 12.61
N ASN A 74 -6.61 -12.19 13.63
CA ASN A 74 -6.34 -11.75 15.01
C ASN A 74 -4.89 -12.04 15.37
N ALA A 75 -4.05 -11.00 15.40
CA ALA A 75 -2.63 -11.10 15.72
C ALA A 75 -2.35 -11.70 17.11
N ARG A 76 -3.27 -11.56 18.08
CA ARG A 76 -3.11 -12.14 19.43
C ARG A 76 -3.19 -13.67 19.46
N LYS A 77 -3.62 -14.30 18.35
CA LYS A 77 -3.68 -15.76 18.20
C LYS A 77 -2.43 -16.35 17.54
N ALA A 78 -1.52 -15.52 17.05
CA ALA A 78 -0.29 -15.98 16.40
C ALA A 78 0.74 -16.43 17.45
N ASN A 79 1.47 -17.48 17.13
CA ASN A 79 2.50 -18.08 17.99
C ASN A 79 3.84 -18.19 17.25
N VAL A 80 4.93 -18.27 18.03
CA VAL A 80 6.25 -18.58 17.49
C VAL A 80 6.21 -19.96 16.84
N GLY A 81 6.64 -20.04 15.58
CA GLY A 81 6.63 -21.28 14.80
C GLY A 81 5.42 -21.43 13.88
N ASP A 82 4.41 -20.55 13.97
CA ASP A 82 3.32 -20.51 12.99
C ASP A 82 3.87 -20.22 11.59
N ALA A 83 3.31 -20.88 10.58
CA ALA A 83 3.70 -20.66 9.19
C ALA A 83 3.34 -19.24 8.74
N VAL A 84 4.26 -18.59 8.03
CA VAL A 84 4.09 -17.23 7.50
C VAL A 84 4.26 -17.26 5.99
N THR A 85 3.43 -16.51 5.28
CA THR A 85 3.59 -16.19 3.86
C THR A 85 3.89 -14.71 3.70
N LEU A 86 4.92 -14.38 2.93
CA LEU A 86 5.25 -13.01 2.57
C LEU A 86 4.83 -12.78 1.12
N ALA A 87 4.21 -11.63 0.86
CA ALA A 87 3.84 -11.18 -0.47
C ALA A 87 4.35 -9.75 -0.65
N ASP A 88 4.90 -9.48 -1.83
CA ASP A 88 5.47 -8.18 -2.21
C ASP A 88 5.19 -7.96 -3.71
N GLY A 89 5.31 -6.71 -4.16
CA GLY A 89 5.04 -6.29 -5.52
C GLY A 89 6.02 -5.22 -5.98
N VAL A 90 6.13 -5.08 -7.30
CA VAL A 90 6.95 -4.05 -7.96
C VAL A 90 6.01 -3.02 -8.56
N GLY A 91 6.31 -1.75 -8.35
CA GLY A 91 5.51 -0.62 -8.81
C GLY A 91 6.01 -0.07 -10.14
N GLN A 92 5.06 0.35 -10.99
CA GLN A 92 5.35 1.13 -12.19
C GLN A 92 4.70 2.51 -12.07
N GLN A 93 5.41 3.52 -12.56
CA GLN A 93 4.85 4.86 -12.77
C GLN A 93 4.54 5.04 -14.25
N VAL A 94 3.67 5.98 -14.58
CA VAL A 94 3.46 6.44 -15.95
C VAL A 94 4.22 7.76 -16.08
N ASP A 95 5.15 7.84 -17.04
CA ASP A 95 5.87 9.08 -17.37
C ASP A 95 5.01 10.04 -18.20
#